data_AF-A0A3C0IX45-F1
#
_entry.id   AF-A0A3C0IX45-F1
#
_cell.length_a   1.000
_cell.length_b   1.000
_cell.length_c   1.000
_cell.angle_alpha   90.00
_cell.angle_beta   90.00
_cell.angle_gamma   90.00
#
_symmetry.space_group_name_H-M   'P 1'
#
loop_
_entity.id
_entity.type
_entity.pdbx_description
1 polymer ?
#
loop_
_entity_poly.entity_id
_entity_poly.type
_entity_poly.pdbx_seq_one_letter_code
_entity_poly.pdbx_strand_id
1 'polypeptide(L)'
;MPGNGIDDDGNGFIDDVYGWDFANNDNTVFDDPTADRHATHCAGTIGGEGDNAYAVAGVAWKAQIMSCKFIHGRSGSTWDAIDAVNYASMMGAKIASNSWGGGGESTPLKEAIANSGMLFIASAGNSAENTDVSPHYPSSYDLPNIVSVAASDWNDDLAGFSCYGPETVDLAAPGYWVLSSVPGNKLAWMAGTSMATPHVSGAAALVSAQFPHIPLYHGAEGWVDGELTIHDILLMSVDRTPGLAGKMTSGGRLNVANAVKMAFPVVIETACADMAFGPAPLAISFSATVEDPAAVAECWWSFGDGSEYVYSYNASHTYSEEGAYLACFHVLSAGVESTWPMQIVVADPGTIVYIDDDGGFAFDELFQWSCETAGLNCVVVDARRPLCLPDSFNDRLLAWNTSRSWNDTLLPEQEEFLARFLDNGGRLLMISPD
;
A
#
# COMPACT_ATOMS: atom_id res chain seq x y z
N MET A 1 -32.48 0.29 25.89
CA MET A 1 -32.19 -0.74 26.92
C MET A 1 -32.08 -2.06 26.18
N PRO A 2 -30.91 -2.72 26.17
CA PRO A 2 -30.74 -3.94 25.38
C PRO A 2 -31.75 -5.07 25.71
N GLY A 3 -32.33 -5.66 24.67
CA GLY A 3 -33.06 -6.93 24.70
C GLY A 3 -34.48 -6.83 25.27
N ASN A 4 -35.10 -5.65 25.24
CA ASN A 4 -36.47 -5.45 25.70
C ASN A 4 -37.50 -5.56 24.56
N GLY A 5 -37.06 -5.69 23.30
CA GLY A 5 -37.91 -5.73 22.12
C GLY A 5 -38.54 -4.37 21.78
N ILE A 6 -37.96 -3.27 22.25
CA ILE A 6 -38.43 -1.91 22.05
C ILE A 6 -37.30 -1.09 21.40
N ASP A 7 -37.66 -0.27 20.42
CA ASP A 7 -36.81 0.81 19.91
C ASP A 7 -36.81 1.96 20.94
N ASP A 8 -35.81 1.96 21.83
CA ASP A 8 -35.74 2.90 22.96
C ASP A 8 -35.24 4.30 22.58
N ASP A 9 -34.47 4.43 21.50
CA ASP A 9 -33.97 5.72 21.00
C ASP A 9 -34.81 6.28 19.84
N GLY A 10 -35.80 5.52 19.37
CA GLY A 10 -36.78 5.94 18.37
C GLY A 10 -36.18 6.07 16.98
N ASN A 11 -35.10 5.33 16.70
CA ASN A 11 -34.33 5.43 15.47
C ASN A 11 -34.87 4.53 14.34
N GLY A 12 -35.89 3.70 14.63
CA GLY A 12 -36.51 2.76 13.71
C GLY A 12 -35.99 1.32 13.83
N PHE A 13 -35.01 1.06 14.68
CA PHE A 13 -34.29 -0.20 14.82
C PHE A 13 -34.38 -0.72 16.26
N ILE A 14 -34.97 -1.90 16.43
CA ILE A 14 -35.22 -2.45 17.76
C ILE A 14 -33.95 -3.08 18.31
N ASP A 15 -33.47 -2.62 19.47
CA ASP A 15 -32.35 -3.24 20.19
C ASP A 15 -31.02 -3.30 19.39
N ASP A 16 -30.71 -2.28 18.59
CA ASP A 16 -29.52 -2.14 17.72
C ASP A 16 -28.22 -1.78 18.46
N VAL A 17 -27.93 -2.50 19.55
CA VAL A 17 -26.85 -2.19 20.52
C VAL A 17 -25.45 -2.10 19.90
N TYR A 18 -25.17 -2.94 18.90
CA TYR A 18 -23.88 -3.00 18.21
C TYR A 18 -23.97 -2.58 16.74
N GLY A 19 -25.12 -2.02 16.35
CA GLY A 19 -25.52 -1.77 14.97
C GLY A 19 -26.65 -2.68 14.52
N TRP A 20 -26.85 -2.76 13.20
CA TRP A 20 -27.99 -3.44 12.57
C TRP A 20 -27.56 -4.37 11.44
N ASP A 21 -28.28 -5.48 11.29
CA ASP A 21 -28.17 -6.40 10.17
C ASP A 21 -29.28 -6.12 9.15
N PHE A 22 -28.94 -5.39 8.09
CA PHE A 22 -29.79 -5.11 6.94
C PHE A 22 -29.99 -6.33 6.04
N ALA A 23 -29.09 -7.32 6.06
CA ALA A 23 -29.23 -8.52 5.24
C ALA A 23 -30.36 -9.43 5.77
N ASN A 24 -30.54 -9.48 7.10
CA ASN A 24 -31.59 -10.27 7.75
C ASN A 24 -32.72 -9.42 8.35
N ASN A 25 -32.53 -8.10 8.40
CA ASN A 25 -33.42 -7.12 8.99
C ASN A 25 -33.69 -7.37 10.49
N ASP A 26 -32.61 -7.51 11.26
CA ASP A 26 -32.64 -7.68 12.72
C ASP A 26 -31.40 -7.06 13.40
N ASN A 27 -31.32 -7.21 14.74
CA ASN A 27 -30.23 -6.68 15.55
C ASN A 27 -29.08 -7.67 15.77
N THR A 28 -29.06 -8.81 15.06
CA THR A 28 -28.01 -9.82 15.18
C THR A 28 -26.90 -9.58 14.16
N VAL A 29 -25.99 -8.68 14.47
CA VAL A 29 -24.85 -8.34 13.60
C VAL A 29 -23.79 -9.46 13.44
N PHE A 30 -24.01 -10.62 14.05
CA PHE A 30 -23.18 -11.82 13.96
C PHE A 30 -24.09 -13.05 13.84
N ASP A 31 -23.99 -13.75 12.71
CA ASP A 31 -24.78 -14.93 12.38
C ASP A 31 -23.93 -16.20 12.35
N ASP A 32 -22.77 -16.13 11.67
CA ASP A 32 -22.00 -17.31 11.29
C ASP A 32 -20.48 -17.01 11.28
N PRO A 33 -19.67 -17.85 11.96
CA PRO A 33 -18.22 -17.68 12.00
C PRO A 33 -17.52 -17.61 10.64
N THR A 34 -18.06 -18.25 9.60
CA THR A 34 -17.47 -18.29 8.26
C THR A 34 -17.90 -17.10 7.42
N ALA A 35 -19.20 -16.77 7.44
CA ALA A 35 -19.78 -15.65 6.72
C ALA A 35 -19.27 -14.31 7.27
N ASP A 36 -19.15 -14.19 8.59
CA ASP A 36 -18.77 -12.93 9.26
C ASP A 36 -17.26 -12.83 9.54
N ARG A 37 -16.50 -13.81 9.05
CA ARG A 37 -15.04 -13.85 9.19
C ARG A 37 -14.39 -12.58 8.63
N HIS A 38 -14.85 -12.12 7.47
CA HIS A 38 -14.26 -10.98 6.76
C HIS A 38 -14.43 -9.68 7.55
N ALA A 39 -15.65 -9.38 7.99
CA ALA A 39 -15.93 -8.18 8.78
C ALA A 39 -15.18 -8.16 10.12
N THR A 40 -15.10 -9.32 10.79
CA THR A 40 -14.33 -9.45 12.06
C THR A 40 -12.83 -9.19 11.85
N HIS A 41 -12.28 -9.63 10.72
CA HIS A 41 -10.88 -9.38 10.34
C HIS A 41 -10.64 -7.89 10.14
N CYS A 42 -11.50 -7.23 9.38
CA CYS A 42 -11.44 -5.77 9.19
C CYS A 42 -11.57 -5.01 10.52
N ALA A 43 -12.53 -5.38 11.38
CA ALA A 43 -12.74 -4.73 12.67
C ALA A 43 -11.53 -4.86 13.60
N GLY A 44 -10.87 -6.02 13.62
CA GLY A 44 -9.63 -6.23 14.38
C GLY A 44 -8.48 -5.35 13.89
N THR A 45 -8.37 -5.15 12.57
CA THR A 45 -7.35 -4.27 11.98
C THR A 45 -7.60 -2.81 12.34
N ILE A 46 -8.87 -2.36 12.40
CA ILE A 46 -9.22 -1.00 12.83
C ILE A 46 -8.93 -0.82 14.33
N GLY A 47 -9.49 -1.68 15.18
CA GLY A 47 -9.67 -1.38 16.60
C GLY A 47 -9.47 -2.57 17.55
N GLY A 48 -8.69 -3.58 17.15
CA GLY A 48 -8.21 -4.59 18.09
C GLY A 48 -7.55 -3.93 19.31
N GLU A 49 -7.97 -4.32 20.52
CA GLU A 49 -7.44 -3.76 21.76
C GLU A 49 -5.95 -4.05 21.88
N GLY A 50 -5.13 -3.00 21.94
CA GLY A 50 -3.69 -3.13 22.15
C GLY A 50 -3.31 -3.26 23.62
N ASP A 51 -2.08 -3.72 23.85
CA ASP A 51 -1.45 -3.85 25.18
C ASP A 51 -2.23 -4.74 26.19
N ASN A 52 -3.03 -5.69 25.68
CA ASN A 52 -3.73 -6.69 26.49
C ASN A 52 -3.08 -8.09 26.44
N ALA A 53 -1.92 -8.21 25.79
CA ALA A 53 -1.19 -9.46 25.55
C ALA A 53 -2.00 -10.58 24.83
N TYR A 54 -3.05 -10.21 24.10
CA TYR A 54 -3.95 -11.15 23.42
C TYR A 54 -4.20 -10.72 21.96
N ALA A 55 -4.30 -11.71 21.07
CA ALA A 55 -4.63 -11.51 19.65
C ALA A 55 -3.72 -10.49 18.93
N VAL A 56 -4.31 -9.48 18.29
CA VAL A 56 -3.64 -8.44 17.50
C VAL A 56 -4.01 -7.06 18.06
N ALA A 57 -3.14 -6.07 17.83
CA ALA A 57 -3.46 -4.67 18.07
C ALA A 57 -3.94 -4.03 16.76
N GLY A 58 -5.11 -3.39 16.80
CA GLY A 58 -5.58 -2.58 15.68
C GLY A 58 -4.79 -1.28 15.55
N VAL A 59 -5.11 -0.49 14.54
CA VAL A 59 -4.50 0.85 14.38
C VAL A 59 -5.01 1.82 15.45
N ALA A 60 -6.31 1.82 15.74
CA ALA A 60 -6.98 2.71 16.70
C ALA A 60 -7.56 1.93 17.89
N TRP A 61 -6.76 1.67 18.92
CA TRP A 61 -7.09 0.75 20.05
C TRP A 61 -8.34 1.13 20.86
N LYS A 62 -8.79 2.37 20.75
CA LYS A 62 -9.96 2.90 21.47
C LYS A 62 -11.09 3.32 20.53
N ALA A 63 -11.03 2.91 19.26
CA ALA A 63 -12.11 3.15 18.32
C ALA A 63 -13.38 2.43 18.78
N GLN A 64 -14.51 3.12 18.68
CA GLN A 64 -15.83 2.50 18.82
C GLN A 64 -16.29 2.08 17.43
N ILE A 65 -16.65 0.82 17.27
CA ILE A 65 -17.05 0.23 15.98
C ILE A 65 -18.53 -0.09 16.04
N MET A 66 -19.28 0.42 15.06
CA MET A 66 -20.69 0.12 14.81
C MET A 66 -20.78 -0.75 13.56
N SER A 67 -21.48 -1.88 13.65
CA SER A 67 -21.63 -2.83 12.55
C SER A 67 -22.89 -2.52 11.73
N CYS A 68 -22.71 -2.20 10.46
CA CYS A 68 -23.82 -2.07 9.51
C CYS A 68 -23.75 -3.24 8.53
N LYS A 69 -24.27 -4.39 8.93
CA LYS A 69 -24.15 -5.63 8.15
C LYS A 69 -25.17 -5.62 7.02
N PHE A 70 -24.71 -5.70 5.78
CA PHE A 70 -25.58 -5.79 4.60
C PHE A 70 -25.16 -6.94 3.65
N ILE A 71 -24.08 -7.65 4.00
CA ILE A 71 -23.55 -8.80 3.27
C ILE A 71 -23.77 -10.04 4.11
N HIS A 72 -24.37 -11.06 3.50
CA HIS A 72 -24.48 -12.39 4.07
C HIS A 72 -23.74 -13.38 3.17
N GLY A 73 -22.71 -14.03 3.72
CA GLY A 73 -21.82 -14.93 2.98
C GLY A 73 -20.91 -14.17 2.01
N ARG A 74 -21.24 -14.15 0.71
CA ARG A 74 -20.41 -13.53 -0.34
C ARG A 74 -21.14 -12.46 -1.16
N SER A 75 -22.36 -12.11 -0.78
CA SER A 75 -23.20 -11.18 -1.53
C SER A 75 -24.07 -10.32 -0.59
N GLY A 76 -24.38 -9.12 -1.04
CA GLY A 76 -25.36 -8.22 -0.44
C GLY A 76 -26.05 -7.44 -1.56
N SER A 77 -27.06 -6.63 -1.23
CA SER A 77 -27.74 -5.78 -2.20
C SER A 77 -27.27 -4.32 -2.09
N THR A 78 -27.33 -3.58 -3.21
CA THR A 78 -27.06 -2.14 -3.21
C THR A 78 -28.04 -1.35 -2.35
N TRP A 79 -29.28 -1.82 -2.21
CA TRP A 79 -30.29 -1.16 -1.37
C TRP A 79 -29.97 -1.32 0.11
N ASP A 80 -29.57 -2.53 0.54
CA ASP A 80 -29.15 -2.75 1.93
C ASP A 80 -27.86 -1.97 2.25
N ALA A 81 -26.97 -1.79 1.27
CA ALA A 81 -25.81 -0.91 1.42
C ALA A 81 -26.20 0.57 1.60
N ILE A 82 -27.20 1.05 0.85
CA ILE A 82 -27.74 2.41 1.00
C ILE A 82 -28.35 2.59 2.39
N ASP A 83 -29.15 1.63 2.84
CA ASP A 83 -29.77 1.67 4.17
C ASP A 83 -28.72 1.64 5.28
N ALA A 84 -27.68 0.82 5.13
CA ALA A 84 -26.53 0.77 6.04
C ALA A 84 -25.77 2.12 6.12
N VAL A 85 -25.58 2.81 4.99
CA VAL A 85 -24.94 4.14 4.95
C VAL A 85 -25.82 5.19 5.63
N ASN A 86 -27.12 5.18 5.35
CA ASN A 86 -28.07 6.11 5.95
C ASN A 86 -28.18 5.91 7.47
N TYR A 87 -28.23 4.65 7.92
CA TYR A 87 -28.21 4.31 9.34
C TYR A 87 -26.91 4.78 10.01
N ALA A 88 -25.76 4.52 9.40
CA ALA A 88 -24.49 4.95 9.97
C ALA A 88 -24.40 6.48 10.12
N SER A 89 -24.90 7.22 9.13
CA SER A 89 -25.02 8.67 9.17
C SER A 89 -25.97 9.13 10.29
N MET A 90 -27.15 8.51 10.40
CA MET A 90 -28.14 8.80 11.45
C MET A 90 -27.58 8.58 12.86
N MET A 91 -26.79 7.53 13.05
CA MET A 91 -26.13 7.21 14.32
C MET A 91 -24.90 8.08 14.61
N GLY A 92 -24.54 8.99 13.69
CA GLY A 92 -23.45 9.95 13.88
C GLY A 92 -22.05 9.35 13.70
N ALA A 93 -21.92 8.28 12.90
CA ALA A 93 -20.61 7.80 12.50
C ALA A 93 -19.84 8.91 11.76
N LYS A 94 -18.52 8.97 11.99
CA LYS A 94 -17.63 9.93 11.30
C LYS A 94 -16.87 9.28 10.15
N ILE A 95 -16.56 8.00 10.27
CA ILE A 95 -15.72 7.26 9.33
C ILE A 95 -16.45 5.96 9.01
N ALA A 96 -16.58 5.67 7.71
CA ALA A 96 -17.10 4.41 7.21
C ALA A 96 -15.97 3.60 6.57
N SER A 97 -15.81 2.35 6.99
CA SER A 97 -14.82 1.42 6.43
C SER A 97 -15.51 0.42 5.51
N ASN A 98 -15.25 0.52 4.21
CA ASN A 98 -16.03 -0.13 3.16
C ASN A 98 -15.17 -1.11 2.36
N SER A 99 -14.96 -2.29 2.95
CA SER A 99 -14.17 -3.38 2.38
C SER A 99 -14.98 -4.25 1.41
N TRP A 100 -15.76 -3.62 0.51
CA TRP A 100 -16.67 -4.26 -0.44
C TRP A 100 -16.69 -3.48 -1.75
N GLY A 101 -17.18 -4.14 -2.81
CA GLY A 101 -17.37 -3.51 -4.10
C GLY A 101 -18.02 -4.45 -5.11
N GLY A 102 -18.45 -3.88 -6.22
CA GLY A 102 -19.13 -4.59 -7.30
C GLY A 102 -20.39 -3.89 -7.79
N GLY A 103 -21.00 -4.48 -8.83
CA GLY A 103 -22.05 -3.80 -9.59
C GLY A 103 -21.47 -2.71 -10.51
N GLY A 104 -22.36 -1.83 -10.99
CA GLY A 104 -21.97 -0.65 -11.76
C GLY A 104 -22.27 0.63 -10.98
N GLU A 105 -22.11 1.76 -11.65
CA GLU A 105 -22.48 3.07 -11.10
C GLU A 105 -23.96 3.07 -10.68
N SER A 106 -24.24 3.58 -9.49
CA SER A 106 -25.58 3.70 -8.93
C SER A 106 -25.76 5.09 -8.35
N THR A 107 -26.57 5.92 -9.01
CA THR A 107 -26.88 7.27 -8.55
C THR A 107 -27.42 7.30 -7.12
N PRO A 108 -28.37 6.43 -6.71
CA PRO A 108 -28.84 6.40 -5.32
C PRO A 108 -27.74 6.09 -4.30
N LEU A 109 -26.80 5.18 -4.64
CA LEU A 109 -25.68 4.87 -3.75
C LEU A 109 -24.70 6.05 -3.67
N LYS A 110 -24.38 6.68 -4.80
CA LYS A 110 -23.53 7.87 -4.85
C LYS A 110 -24.11 9.00 -3.99
N GLU A 111 -25.41 9.25 -4.11
CA GLU A 111 -26.10 10.28 -3.33
C GLU A 111 -26.13 9.95 -1.83
N ALA A 112 -26.33 8.69 -1.45
CA ALA A 112 -26.27 8.27 -0.04
C ALA A 112 -24.89 8.50 0.56
N ILE A 113 -23.82 8.15 -0.17
CA ILE A 113 -22.44 8.36 0.27
C ILE A 113 -22.12 9.86 0.39
N ALA A 114 -22.48 10.65 -0.63
CA ALA A 114 -22.24 12.09 -0.65
C ALA A 114 -22.92 12.83 0.50
N ASN A 115 -24.13 12.42 0.87
CA ASN A 115 -24.91 13.07 1.92
C ASN A 115 -24.67 12.50 3.33
N SER A 116 -23.79 11.49 3.47
CA SER A 116 -23.61 10.78 4.73
C SER A 116 -22.91 11.60 5.83
N GLY A 117 -22.15 12.63 5.47
CA GLY A 117 -21.31 13.37 6.42
C GLY A 117 -20.07 12.60 6.87
N MET A 118 -19.87 11.37 6.39
CA MET A 118 -18.78 10.48 6.79
C MET A 118 -17.59 10.60 5.83
N LEU A 119 -16.38 10.40 6.35
CA LEU A 119 -15.24 10.02 5.53
C LEU A 119 -15.39 8.54 5.14
N PHE A 120 -15.62 8.28 3.86
CA PHE A 120 -15.98 7.00 3.30
C PHE A 120 -14.75 6.31 2.67
N ILE A 121 -14.12 5.43 3.43
CA ILE A 121 -12.88 4.77 3.02
C ILE A 121 -13.25 3.45 2.34
N ALA A 122 -12.88 3.28 1.08
CA ALA A 122 -13.34 2.19 0.22
C ALA A 122 -12.19 1.41 -0.39
N SER A 123 -12.32 0.08 -0.48
CA SER A 123 -11.34 -0.78 -1.15
C SER A 123 -11.35 -0.58 -2.67
N ALA A 124 -10.18 -0.48 -3.31
CA ALA A 124 -10.04 -0.24 -4.75
C ALA A 124 -10.42 -1.45 -5.65
N GLY A 125 -10.52 -2.65 -5.08
CA GLY A 125 -10.81 -3.89 -5.83
C GLY A 125 -9.60 -4.83 -5.93
N ASN A 126 -9.83 -6.08 -6.35
CA ASN A 126 -8.83 -7.16 -6.34
C ASN A 126 -8.68 -7.87 -7.70
N SER A 127 -8.88 -7.17 -8.81
CA SER A 127 -8.79 -7.73 -10.18
C SER A 127 -7.49 -7.38 -10.92
N ALA A 128 -6.54 -6.69 -10.28
CA ALA A 128 -5.32 -6.16 -10.89
C ALA A 128 -5.57 -5.21 -12.08
N GLU A 129 -6.73 -4.54 -12.09
CA GLU A 129 -7.15 -3.67 -13.19
C GLU A 129 -6.91 -2.18 -12.87
N ASN A 130 -6.76 -1.39 -13.93
CA ASN A 130 -6.71 0.08 -13.84
C ASN A 130 -8.15 0.64 -13.74
N THR A 131 -8.51 1.21 -12.59
CA THR A 131 -9.84 1.77 -12.33
C THR A 131 -10.13 3.09 -13.03
N ASP A 132 -9.13 3.77 -13.57
CA ASP A 132 -9.33 4.91 -14.48
C ASP A 132 -9.94 4.45 -15.82
N VAL A 133 -9.71 3.18 -16.19
CA VAL A 133 -10.24 2.56 -17.42
C VAL A 133 -11.47 1.69 -17.13
N SER A 134 -11.46 0.94 -16.03
CA SER A 134 -12.53 0.04 -15.60
C SER A 134 -12.95 0.37 -14.16
N PRO A 135 -13.85 1.35 -13.96
CA PRO A 135 -14.21 1.84 -12.64
C PRO A 135 -14.71 0.76 -11.69
N HIS A 136 -14.28 0.83 -10.44
CA HIS A 136 -14.73 -0.04 -9.35
C HIS A 136 -15.56 0.78 -8.37
N TYR A 137 -16.82 0.37 -8.12
CA TYR A 137 -17.69 1.09 -7.18
C TYR A 137 -17.79 0.37 -5.84
N PRO A 138 -17.78 1.11 -4.71
CA PRO A 138 -17.95 2.57 -4.62
C PRO A 138 -16.65 3.40 -4.73
N SER A 139 -15.47 2.79 -4.78
CA SER A 139 -14.19 3.51 -4.67
C SER A 139 -13.92 4.53 -5.78
N SER A 140 -14.46 4.33 -6.99
CA SER A 140 -14.31 5.24 -8.13
C SER A 140 -15.43 6.29 -8.24
N TYR A 141 -16.30 6.43 -7.24
CA TYR A 141 -17.19 7.60 -7.22
C TYR A 141 -16.36 8.86 -6.98
N ASP A 142 -16.43 9.81 -7.91
CA ASP A 142 -15.87 11.15 -7.75
C ASP A 142 -16.69 11.93 -6.70
N LEU A 143 -16.26 11.82 -5.43
CA LEU A 143 -16.83 12.49 -4.26
C LEU A 143 -15.69 12.87 -3.31
N PRO A 144 -15.71 14.09 -2.73
CA PRO A 144 -14.61 14.59 -1.89
C PRO A 144 -14.47 13.82 -0.57
N ASN A 145 -15.51 13.09 -0.16
CA ASN A 145 -15.52 12.33 1.09
C ASN A 145 -15.11 10.86 0.92
N ILE A 146 -14.67 10.44 -0.27
CA ILE A 146 -14.18 9.08 -0.49
C ILE A 146 -12.64 9.05 -0.38
N VAL A 147 -12.12 7.99 0.23
CA VAL A 147 -10.70 7.60 0.14
C VAL A 147 -10.64 6.20 -0.45
N SER A 148 -10.12 6.09 -1.67
CA SER A 148 -9.94 4.84 -2.42
C SER A 148 -8.60 4.19 -2.08
N VAL A 149 -8.63 2.95 -1.59
CA VAL A 149 -7.47 2.28 -0.97
C VAL A 149 -7.02 1.06 -1.76
N ALA A 150 -5.80 1.12 -2.30
CA ALA A 150 -5.07 -0.03 -2.86
C ALA A 150 -4.37 -0.86 -1.76
N ALA A 151 -4.00 -2.10 -2.09
CA ALA A 151 -3.25 -2.98 -1.22
C ALA A 151 -1.76 -2.95 -1.59
N SER A 152 -0.92 -2.68 -0.60
CA SER A 152 0.51 -2.95 -0.68
C SER A 152 0.87 -4.29 -0.03
N ASP A 153 2.02 -4.81 -0.39
CA ASP A 153 2.66 -5.93 0.30
C ASP A 153 3.77 -5.46 1.27
N TRP A 154 4.56 -6.41 1.79
CA TRP A 154 5.64 -6.15 2.74
C TRP A 154 6.91 -5.56 2.11
N ASN A 155 7.01 -5.51 0.78
CA ASN A 155 8.11 -4.89 0.05
C ASN A 155 7.83 -3.40 -0.28
N ASP A 156 6.67 -2.88 0.14
CA ASP A 156 6.12 -1.57 -0.24
C ASP A 156 5.79 -1.46 -1.74
N ASP A 157 5.54 -2.61 -2.39
CA ASP A 157 5.03 -2.69 -3.76
C ASP A 157 3.50 -2.82 -3.76
N LEU A 158 2.89 -2.52 -4.91
CA LEU A 158 1.47 -2.79 -5.13
C LEU A 158 1.25 -4.30 -5.17
N ALA A 159 0.39 -4.83 -4.29
CA ALA A 159 0.08 -6.25 -4.27
C ALA A 159 -0.47 -6.69 -5.63
N GLY A 160 -0.03 -7.84 -6.15
CA GLY A 160 -0.31 -8.27 -7.54
C GLY A 160 -1.79 -8.41 -7.92
N PHE A 161 -2.71 -8.52 -6.94
CA PHE A 161 -4.16 -8.52 -7.19
C PHE A 161 -4.79 -7.12 -7.08
N SER A 162 -4.12 -6.13 -6.51
CA SER A 162 -4.72 -4.83 -6.20
C SER A 162 -5.07 -4.10 -7.48
N CYS A 163 -6.29 -3.59 -7.55
CA CYS A 163 -6.60 -2.55 -8.53
C CYS A 163 -5.80 -1.28 -8.20
N TYR A 164 -5.57 -0.47 -9.24
CA TYR A 164 -4.84 0.79 -9.17
C TYR A 164 -5.49 1.82 -10.09
N GLY A 165 -5.14 3.09 -9.95
CA GLY A 165 -5.71 4.16 -10.77
C GLY A 165 -5.00 5.47 -10.47
N PRO A 166 -4.14 5.98 -11.37
CA PRO A 166 -3.47 7.28 -11.19
C PRO A 166 -4.41 8.42 -10.76
N GLU A 167 -5.67 8.39 -11.18
CA GLU A 167 -6.68 9.40 -10.86
C GLU A 167 -7.77 8.91 -9.89
N THR A 168 -8.06 7.60 -9.85
CA THR A 168 -9.21 7.03 -9.12
C THR A 168 -8.86 6.25 -7.85
N VAL A 169 -7.57 6.09 -7.54
CA VAL A 169 -7.08 5.48 -6.30
C VAL A 169 -6.23 6.49 -5.54
N ASP A 170 -6.44 6.64 -4.24
CA ASP A 170 -5.80 7.69 -3.47
C ASP A 170 -4.47 7.28 -2.88
N LEU A 171 -4.44 6.15 -2.18
CA LEU A 171 -3.25 5.66 -1.49
C LEU A 171 -3.26 4.14 -1.31
N ALA A 172 -2.10 3.57 -1.03
CA ALA A 172 -1.96 2.17 -0.66
C ALA A 172 -1.88 1.99 0.85
N ALA A 173 -2.31 0.84 1.35
CA ALA A 173 -2.05 0.41 2.72
C ALA A 173 -1.79 -1.11 2.77
N PRO A 174 -1.19 -1.64 3.85
CA PRO A 174 -0.89 -3.07 3.95
C PRO A 174 -2.16 -3.92 3.75
N GLY A 175 -2.15 -4.71 2.68
CA GLY A 175 -3.30 -5.53 2.27
C GLY A 175 -2.95 -6.95 1.85
N TYR A 176 -1.67 -7.27 1.66
CA TYR A 176 -1.20 -8.64 1.42
C TYR A 176 -0.69 -9.29 2.70
N TRP A 177 -1.18 -10.49 3.01
CA TRP A 177 -0.85 -11.23 4.23
C TRP A 177 -0.97 -10.38 5.51
N VAL A 178 -2.20 -9.96 5.82
CA VAL A 178 -2.53 -9.24 7.05
C VAL A 178 -3.11 -10.21 8.09
N LEU A 179 -2.49 -10.29 9.27
CA LEU A 179 -3.00 -11.05 10.41
C LEU A 179 -4.01 -10.22 11.20
N SER A 180 -5.21 -10.75 11.41
CA SER A 180 -6.20 -10.11 12.28
C SER A 180 -7.16 -11.12 12.91
N SER A 181 -8.03 -10.63 13.79
CA SER A 181 -9.03 -11.42 14.50
C SER A 181 -10.09 -11.99 13.57
N VAL A 182 -10.52 -13.22 13.83
CA VAL A 182 -11.68 -13.85 13.20
C VAL A 182 -12.57 -14.50 14.26
N PRO A 183 -13.85 -14.79 13.97
CA PRO A 183 -14.78 -15.30 14.99
C PRO A 183 -14.28 -16.55 15.71
N GLY A 184 -14.65 -16.64 16.99
CA GLY A 184 -14.32 -17.78 17.84
C GLY A 184 -12.90 -17.74 18.42
N ASN A 185 -12.40 -16.56 18.80
CA ASN A 185 -11.09 -16.36 19.44
C ASN A 185 -9.92 -16.88 18.59
N LYS A 186 -9.97 -16.62 17.29
CA LYS A 186 -8.97 -17.09 16.32
C LYS A 186 -8.36 -15.91 15.59
N LEU A 187 -7.23 -16.19 14.94
CA LEU A 187 -6.56 -15.27 14.02
C LEU A 187 -6.49 -15.91 12.64
N ALA A 188 -6.45 -15.08 11.60
CA ALA A 188 -6.21 -15.54 10.24
C ALA A 188 -5.38 -14.53 9.45
N TRP A 189 -4.48 -15.04 8.61
CA TRP A 189 -3.86 -14.26 7.55
C TRP A 189 -4.86 -14.12 6.39
N MET A 190 -5.06 -12.91 5.89
CA MET A 190 -5.92 -12.62 4.75
C MET A 190 -5.25 -11.62 3.80
N ALA A 191 -5.69 -11.64 2.54
CA ALA A 191 -5.19 -10.79 1.48
C ALA A 191 -6.36 -10.11 0.76
N GLY A 192 -6.21 -8.83 0.44
CA GLY A 192 -7.16 -8.03 -0.32
C GLY A 192 -7.04 -6.54 -0.02
N THR A 193 -7.51 -5.70 -0.94
CA THR A 193 -7.78 -4.28 -0.66
C THR A 193 -8.76 -4.11 0.51
N SER A 194 -9.63 -5.11 0.75
CA SER A 194 -10.43 -5.23 1.96
C SER A 194 -9.64 -5.20 3.27
N MET A 195 -8.38 -5.66 3.28
CA MET A 195 -7.48 -5.63 4.46
C MET A 195 -6.66 -4.34 4.52
N ALA A 196 -6.44 -3.68 3.39
CA ALA A 196 -5.81 -2.36 3.31
C ALA A 196 -6.74 -1.25 3.85
N THR A 197 -7.99 -1.22 3.40
CA THR A 197 -9.03 -0.27 3.82
C THR A 197 -9.10 -0.07 5.35
N PRO A 198 -9.19 -1.11 6.21
CA PRO A 198 -9.29 -0.93 7.65
C PRO A 198 -8.03 -0.33 8.31
N HIS A 199 -6.84 -0.46 7.70
CA HIS A 199 -5.67 0.27 8.20
C HIS A 199 -5.86 1.78 8.04
N VAL A 200 -6.36 2.22 6.87
CA VAL A 200 -6.65 3.62 6.59
C VAL A 200 -7.80 4.12 7.46
N SER A 201 -8.84 3.31 7.67
CA SER A 201 -9.95 3.63 8.58
C SER A 201 -9.51 3.81 10.03
N GLY A 202 -8.62 2.96 10.52
CA GLY A 202 -8.03 3.13 11.84
C GLY A 202 -7.13 4.37 11.92
N ALA A 203 -6.35 4.68 10.87
CA ALA A 203 -5.55 5.90 10.83
C ALA A 203 -6.43 7.15 10.83
N ALA A 204 -7.49 7.19 10.01
CA ALA A 204 -8.48 8.26 10.02
C ALA A 204 -9.09 8.46 11.42
N ALA A 205 -9.40 7.36 12.12
CA ALA A 205 -9.97 7.42 13.47
C ALA A 205 -8.97 8.00 14.48
N LEU A 206 -7.68 7.61 14.41
CA LEU A 206 -6.62 8.17 15.25
C LEU A 206 -6.42 9.67 15.01
N VAL A 207 -6.29 10.08 13.74
CA VAL A 207 -6.06 11.48 13.37
C VAL A 207 -7.27 12.33 13.76
N SER A 208 -8.50 11.85 13.51
CA SER A 208 -9.73 12.54 13.92
C SER A 208 -9.87 12.65 15.44
N ALA A 209 -9.42 11.64 16.19
CA ALA A 209 -9.40 11.71 17.66
C ALA A 209 -8.38 12.72 18.19
N GLN A 210 -7.21 12.84 17.55
CA GLN A 210 -6.16 13.79 17.90
C GLN A 210 -6.55 15.23 17.52
N PHE A 211 -7.21 15.41 16.37
CA PHE A 211 -7.57 16.71 15.81
C PHE A 211 -9.09 16.81 15.53
N PRO A 212 -9.94 16.83 16.58
CA PRO A 212 -11.40 16.75 16.42
C PRO A 212 -12.04 18.00 15.79
N HIS A 213 -11.26 19.07 15.59
CA HIS A 213 -11.68 20.32 14.97
C HIS A 213 -11.36 20.39 13.47
N ILE A 214 -10.55 19.46 12.96
CA ILE A 214 -10.21 19.41 11.54
C ILE A 214 -11.38 18.74 10.79
N PRO A 215 -11.95 19.39 9.76
CA PRO A 215 -13.02 18.80 8.96
C PRO A 215 -12.60 17.49 8.30
N LEU A 216 -13.53 16.56 8.11
CA LEU A 216 -13.20 15.23 7.59
C LEU A 216 -12.73 15.26 6.13
N TYR A 217 -13.36 16.10 5.30
CA TYR A 217 -13.14 16.20 3.87
C TYR A 217 -13.57 17.59 3.36
N HIS A 218 -13.18 17.93 2.13
CA HIS A 218 -13.52 19.21 1.49
C HIS A 218 -15.03 19.34 1.28
N GLY A 219 -15.62 20.42 1.80
CA GLY A 219 -17.08 20.62 1.75
C GLY A 219 -17.87 19.96 2.88
N ALA A 220 -17.19 19.34 3.86
CA ALA A 220 -17.84 18.92 5.11
C ALA A 220 -18.38 20.14 5.90
N GLU A 221 -19.32 19.91 6.81
CA GLU A 221 -19.85 20.96 7.68
C GLU A 221 -18.73 21.65 8.47
N GLY A 222 -18.65 22.97 8.38
CA GLY A 222 -17.64 23.79 9.07
C GLY A 222 -16.30 23.93 8.33
N TRP A 223 -16.11 23.28 7.18
CA TRP A 223 -14.91 23.46 6.37
C TRP A 223 -14.88 24.82 5.66
N VAL A 224 -13.69 25.44 5.59
CA VAL A 224 -13.42 26.68 4.85
C VAL A 224 -12.35 26.44 3.79
N ASP A 225 -12.51 27.09 2.63
CA ASP A 225 -11.57 26.97 1.50
C ASP A 225 -10.11 27.24 1.91
N GLY A 226 -9.24 26.29 1.59
CA GLY A 226 -7.81 26.30 1.95
C GLY A 226 -7.46 25.67 3.31
N GLU A 227 -8.44 25.25 4.11
CA GLU A 227 -8.18 24.47 5.33
C GLU A 227 -7.88 23.00 5.01
N LEU A 228 -6.92 22.43 5.74
CA LEU A 228 -6.64 21.00 5.70
C LEU A 228 -7.82 20.20 6.23
N THR A 229 -7.99 19.00 5.67
CA THR A 229 -8.98 18.02 6.10
C THR A 229 -8.30 16.74 6.58
N ILE A 230 -9.03 15.85 7.26
CA ILE A 230 -8.52 14.51 7.61
C ILE A 230 -8.16 13.73 6.34
N HIS A 231 -8.97 13.85 5.28
CA HIS A 231 -8.65 13.34 3.95
C HIS A 231 -7.27 13.82 3.49
N ASP A 232 -7.00 15.13 3.47
CA ASP A 232 -5.70 15.66 3.03
C ASP A 232 -4.54 15.15 3.88
N ILE A 233 -4.72 15.12 5.20
CA ILE A 233 -3.67 14.65 6.12
C ILE A 233 -3.29 13.20 5.80
N LEU A 234 -4.24 12.32 5.50
CA LEU A 234 -3.96 10.94 5.14
C LEU A 234 -3.17 10.83 3.82
N LEU A 235 -3.57 11.59 2.80
CA LEU A 235 -2.95 11.53 1.46
C LEU A 235 -1.58 12.23 1.42
N MET A 236 -1.39 13.32 2.16
CA MET A 236 -0.15 14.10 2.15
C MET A 236 0.95 13.49 3.04
N SER A 237 0.60 12.63 3.99
CA SER A 237 1.53 12.05 4.97
C SER A 237 2.12 10.70 4.56
N VAL A 238 1.77 10.18 3.39
CA VAL A 238 2.21 8.87 2.89
C VAL A 238 3.73 8.75 2.76
N ASP A 239 4.23 7.52 2.89
CA ASP A 239 5.58 7.17 2.44
C ASP A 239 5.51 6.87 0.93
N ARG A 240 6.19 7.68 0.13
CA ARG A 240 6.23 7.50 -1.33
C ARG A 240 7.33 6.54 -1.72
N THR A 241 7.02 5.62 -2.62
CA THR A 241 7.97 4.65 -3.14
C THR A 241 7.90 4.60 -4.66
N PRO A 242 9.00 4.30 -5.37
CA PRO A 242 8.97 4.15 -6.82
C PRO A 242 7.94 3.13 -7.31
N GLY A 243 7.71 2.04 -6.57
CA GLY A 243 6.74 0.99 -6.92
C GLY A 243 5.26 1.45 -6.90
N LEU A 244 4.95 2.55 -6.21
CA LEU A 244 3.61 3.13 -6.11
C LEU A 244 3.45 4.41 -6.95
N ALA A 245 4.56 4.95 -7.48
CA ALA A 245 4.56 6.14 -8.30
C ALA A 245 3.73 5.91 -9.58
N GLY A 246 2.80 6.85 -9.86
CA GLY A 246 1.91 6.77 -11.02
C GLY A 246 0.86 5.65 -10.96
N LYS A 247 0.65 5.00 -9.80
CA LYS A 247 -0.41 4.00 -9.60
C LYS A 247 -1.61 4.54 -8.82
N MET A 248 -1.46 5.70 -8.18
CA MET A 248 -2.45 6.36 -7.31
C MET A 248 -2.11 7.85 -7.18
N THR A 249 -3.07 8.67 -6.73
CA THR A 249 -2.92 10.13 -6.65
C THR A 249 -1.82 10.57 -5.68
N SER A 250 -1.71 9.93 -4.50
CA SER A 250 -0.65 10.26 -3.53
C SER A 250 0.72 9.68 -3.87
N GLY A 251 0.76 8.64 -4.73
CA GLY A 251 1.96 7.88 -5.06
C GLY A 251 2.61 7.16 -3.88
N GLY A 252 1.86 6.86 -2.80
CA GLY A 252 2.47 6.33 -1.58
C GLY A 252 1.56 5.46 -0.71
N ARG A 253 2.22 4.86 0.29
CA ARG A 253 1.64 3.96 1.29
C ARG A 253 1.38 4.72 2.58
N LEU A 254 0.26 4.41 3.24
CA LEU A 254 -0.16 5.02 4.51
C LEU A 254 0.98 5.08 5.54
N ASN A 255 1.20 6.26 6.14
CA ASN A 255 2.05 6.41 7.31
C ASN A 255 1.30 7.14 8.43
N VAL A 256 0.77 6.35 9.39
CA VAL A 256 -0.02 6.89 10.50
C VAL A 256 0.80 7.78 11.44
N ALA A 257 2.11 7.55 11.57
CA ALA A 257 2.96 8.37 12.42
C ALA A 257 3.14 9.78 11.85
N ASN A 258 3.33 9.88 10.53
CA ASN A 258 3.38 11.15 9.81
C ASN A 258 2.01 11.86 9.88
N ALA A 259 0.92 11.12 9.67
CA ALA A 259 -0.45 11.64 9.73
C ALA A 259 -0.77 12.28 11.09
N VAL A 260 -0.50 11.58 12.20
CA VAL A 260 -0.74 12.07 13.57
C VAL A 260 0.16 13.27 13.91
N LYS A 261 1.36 13.35 13.32
CA LYS A 261 2.27 14.50 13.47
C LYS A 261 1.94 15.66 12.53
N MET A 262 1.04 15.46 11.56
CA MET A 262 0.82 16.35 10.41
C MET A 262 2.14 16.73 9.72
N ALA A 263 3.00 15.74 9.53
CA ALA A 263 4.28 15.90 8.86
C ALA A 263 4.16 15.41 7.42
N PHE A 264 4.36 16.31 6.47
CA PHE A 264 4.13 16.06 5.04
C PHE A 264 5.47 16.02 4.31
N PRO A 265 5.96 14.83 3.91
CA PRO A 265 7.18 14.73 3.14
C PRO A 265 7.03 15.38 1.76
N VAL A 266 8.06 16.14 1.35
CA VAL A 266 8.20 16.68 -0.02
C VAL A 266 8.31 15.54 -1.02
N VAL A 267 7.69 15.72 -2.19
CA VAL A 267 7.76 14.75 -3.29
C VAL A 267 9.12 14.84 -3.99
N ILE A 268 9.81 13.70 -4.07
CA ILE A 268 10.93 13.52 -5.01
C ILE A 268 10.31 13.29 -6.38
N GLU A 269 10.54 14.21 -7.32
CA GLU A 269 9.99 14.11 -8.68
C GLU A 269 10.84 13.16 -9.54
N THR A 270 12.16 13.30 -9.43
CA THR A 270 13.11 12.47 -10.16
C THR A 270 14.34 12.20 -9.32
N ALA A 271 14.89 10.99 -9.45
CA ALA A 271 16.25 10.65 -9.03
C ALA A 271 16.80 9.69 -10.07
N CYS A 272 17.97 9.99 -10.63
CA CYS A 272 18.54 9.22 -11.71
C CYS A 272 20.06 9.11 -11.61
N ALA A 273 20.58 8.04 -12.22
CA ALA A 273 21.99 7.86 -12.55
C ALA A 273 22.12 7.85 -14.08
N ASP A 274 23.20 8.44 -14.59
CA ASP A 274 23.54 8.38 -16.03
C ASP A 274 23.85 6.95 -16.50
N MET A 275 24.32 6.09 -15.59
CA MET A 275 24.57 4.67 -15.80
C MET A 275 24.22 3.89 -14.53
N ALA A 276 23.67 2.69 -14.69
CA ALA A 276 23.38 1.79 -13.56
C ALA A 276 24.00 0.39 -13.70
N PHE A 277 24.71 0.14 -14.80
CA PHE A 277 25.37 -1.14 -15.08
C PHE A 277 26.71 -0.93 -15.80
N GLY A 278 27.76 -1.65 -15.37
CA GLY A 278 29.06 -1.65 -16.05
C GLY A 278 30.17 -2.35 -15.27
N PRO A 279 31.39 -2.44 -15.84
CA PRO A 279 32.56 -3.01 -15.14
C PRO A 279 33.15 -2.03 -14.13
N ALA A 280 33.94 -2.56 -13.19
CA ALA A 280 34.72 -1.75 -12.27
C ALA A 280 35.98 -1.17 -12.97
N PRO A 281 36.40 0.07 -12.64
CA PRO A 281 35.68 1.06 -11.85
C PRO A 281 34.53 1.70 -12.66
N LEU A 282 33.36 1.83 -12.05
CA LEU A 282 32.17 2.41 -12.66
C LEU A 282 31.92 3.82 -12.09
N ALA A 283 32.26 4.85 -12.88
CA ALA A 283 31.99 6.24 -12.53
C ALA A 283 30.59 6.66 -12.99
N ILE A 284 29.81 7.24 -12.07
CA ILE A 284 28.40 7.58 -12.26
C ILE A 284 28.15 9.01 -11.83
N SER A 285 27.29 9.70 -12.58
CA SER A 285 26.71 11.00 -12.22
C SER A 285 25.27 10.80 -11.78
N PHE A 286 24.95 11.34 -10.60
CA PHE A 286 23.62 11.29 -10.00
C PHE A 286 22.98 12.67 -10.01
N SER A 287 21.68 12.73 -10.27
CA SER A 287 20.90 13.97 -10.19
C SER A 287 19.48 13.69 -9.71
N ALA A 288 18.91 14.62 -8.96
CA ALA A 288 17.54 14.54 -8.47
C ALA A 288 16.83 15.90 -8.47
N THR A 289 15.50 15.86 -8.54
CA THR A 289 14.61 17.03 -8.40
C THR A 289 13.48 16.72 -7.41
N VAL A 290 12.94 17.78 -6.82
CA VAL A 290 11.85 17.75 -5.84
C VAL A 290 10.84 18.84 -6.17
N GLU A 291 9.58 18.62 -5.80
CA GLU A 291 8.47 19.52 -6.13
C GLU A 291 8.59 20.90 -5.45
N ASP A 292 9.01 20.93 -4.18
CA ASP A 292 9.23 22.17 -3.42
C ASP A 292 10.63 22.20 -2.78
N PRO A 293 11.66 22.67 -3.53
CA PRO A 293 13.01 22.79 -3.01
C PRO A 293 13.14 23.73 -1.81
N ALA A 294 12.19 24.65 -1.59
CA ALA A 294 12.23 25.60 -0.46
C ALA A 294 11.79 24.94 0.86
N ALA A 295 11.00 23.87 0.80
CA ALA A 295 10.59 23.08 1.96
C ALA A 295 11.65 22.05 2.40
N VAL A 296 12.68 21.82 1.59
CA VAL A 296 13.77 20.87 1.90
C VAL A 296 14.70 21.46 2.96
N ALA A 297 14.79 20.76 4.10
CA ALA A 297 15.76 21.09 5.14
C ALA A 297 17.16 20.60 4.79
N GLU A 298 17.25 19.38 4.25
CA GLU A 298 18.50 18.75 3.83
C GLU A 298 18.23 17.69 2.77
N CYS A 299 19.17 17.49 1.84
CA CYS A 299 19.13 16.36 0.90
C CYS A 299 20.52 15.77 0.73
N TRP A 300 20.60 14.47 0.47
CA TRP A 300 21.87 13.78 0.28
C TRP A 300 21.73 12.51 -0.56
N TRP A 301 22.85 12.08 -1.12
CA TRP A 301 23.02 10.77 -1.72
C TRP A 301 23.77 9.84 -0.77
N SER A 302 23.26 8.62 -0.65
CA SER A 302 24.01 7.47 -0.15
C SER A 302 24.23 6.48 -1.30
N PHE A 303 25.36 5.77 -1.30
CA PHE A 303 25.78 4.94 -2.45
C PHE A 303 25.75 3.43 -2.17
N GLY A 304 25.46 3.00 -0.93
CA GLY A 304 25.34 1.59 -0.59
C GLY A 304 26.65 0.80 -0.48
N ASP A 305 27.81 1.44 -0.71
CA ASP A 305 29.14 0.82 -0.60
C ASP A 305 29.92 1.26 0.67
N GLY A 306 29.26 2.01 1.56
CA GLY A 306 29.86 2.55 2.79
C GLY A 306 30.71 3.81 2.59
N SER A 307 30.72 4.39 1.39
CA SER A 307 31.32 5.70 1.15
C SER A 307 30.56 6.84 1.84
N GLU A 308 31.23 7.99 2.00
CA GLU A 308 30.66 9.20 2.59
C GLU A 308 29.48 9.72 1.77
N TYR A 309 28.48 10.29 2.47
CA TYR A 309 27.32 10.88 1.82
C TYR A 309 27.67 12.18 1.09
N VAL A 310 26.94 12.45 0.01
CA VAL A 310 27.06 13.71 -0.74
C VAL A 310 25.80 14.54 -0.57
N TYR A 311 25.91 15.64 0.16
CA TYR A 311 24.81 16.56 0.48
C TYR A 311 24.56 17.56 -0.66
N SER A 312 23.91 17.10 -1.73
CA SER A 312 23.62 17.90 -2.92
C SER A 312 22.57 17.18 -3.79
N TYR A 313 21.79 17.94 -4.55
CA TYR A 313 20.91 17.38 -5.60
C TYR A 313 21.69 16.66 -6.70
N ASN A 314 22.93 17.07 -6.96
CA ASN A 314 23.81 16.45 -7.93
C ASN A 314 25.04 15.86 -7.23
N ALA A 315 25.40 14.63 -7.57
CA ALA A 315 26.57 13.95 -7.03
C ALA A 315 27.32 13.19 -8.13
N SER A 316 28.57 12.85 -7.86
CA SER A 316 29.32 11.89 -8.67
C SER A 316 29.98 10.90 -7.73
N HIS A 317 29.94 9.63 -8.10
CA HIS A 317 30.53 8.54 -7.33
C HIS A 317 31.18 7.52 -8.25
N THR A 318 32.19 6.81 -7.76
CA THR A 318 32.87 5.75 -8.51
C THR A 318 32.93 4.48 -7.68
N TYR A 319 32.21 3.46 -8.12
CA TYR A 319 32.27 2.14 -7.53
C TYR A 319 33.51 1.42 -8.04
N SER A 320 34.40 1.03 -7.13
CA SER A 320 35.71 0.47 -7.48
C SER A 320 35.75 -1.06 -7.53
N GLU A 321 34.75 -1.72 -6.95
CA GLU A 321 34.67 -3.17 -6.81
C GLU A 321 33.36 -3.68 -7.40
N GLU A 322 33.37 -4.93 -7.87
CA GLU A 322 32.15 -5.62 -8.29
C GLU A 322 31.13 -5.73 -7.14
N GLY A 323 29.86 -5.62 -7.47
CA GLY A 323 28.77 -5.69 -6.50
C GLY A 323 27.49 -5.07 -7.02
N ALA A 324 26.38 -5.40 -6.37
CA ALA A 324 25.13 -4.66 -6.52
C ALA A 324 24.95 -3.75 -5.31
N TYR A 325 24.86 -2.45 -5.57
CA TYR A 325 24.78 -1.42 -4.56
C TYR A 325 23.41 -0.74 -4.62
N LEU A 326 22.88 -0.37 -3.45
CA LEU A 326 21.66 0.41 -3.36
C LEU A 326 22.03 1.88 -3.12
N ALA A 327 22.08 2.65 -4.19
CA ALA A 327 22.20 4.10 -4.11
C ALA A 327 20.82 4.69 -3.78
N CYS A 328 20.77 5.68 -2.88
CA CYS A 328 19.53 6.32 -2.50
C CYS A 328 19.69 7.84 -2.52
N PHE A 329 18.72 8.53 -3.11
CA PHE A 329 18.53 9.95 -2.87
C PHE A 329 17.60 10.14 -1.67
N HIS A 330 17.98 11.00 -0.74
CA HIS A 330 17.26 11.28 0.48
C HIS A 330 16.91 12.76 0.59
N VAL A 331 15.71 13.04 1.11
CA VAL A 331 15.22 14.40 1.34
C VAL A 331 14.59 14.46 2.71
N LEU A 332 15.12 15.32 3.58
CA LEU A 332 14.53 15.65 4.87
C LEU A 332 13.67 16.91 4.74
N SER A 333 12.39 16.79 5.04
CA SER A 333 11.44 17.90 5.04
C SER A 333 10.46 17.74 6.20
N ALA A 334 10.17 18.83 6.94
CA ALA A 334 9.31 18.80 8.13
C ALA A 334 9.68 17.69 9.16
N GLY A 335 10.95 17.29 9.25
CA GLY A 335 11.40 16.21 10.14
C GLY A 335 11.06 14.79 9.67
N VAL A 336 10.63 14.63 8.42
CA VAL A 336 10.34 13.35 7.76
C VAL A 336 11.28 13.18 6.57
N GLU A 337 11.82 11.98 6.45
CA GLU A 337 12.71 11.60 5.37
C GLU A 337 11.93 10.91 4.25
N SER A 338 12.13 11.36 3.01
CA SER A 338 11.75 10.65 1.80
C SER A 338 12.99 10.05 1.16
N THR A 339 12.84 8.87 0.57
CA THR A 339 13.95 8.13 -0.03
C THR A 339 13.57 7.60 -1.40
N TRP A 340 14.46 7.74 -2.37
CA TRP A 340 14.34 7.16 -3.69
C TRP A 340 15.49 6.18 -3.94
N PRO A 341 15.24 4.85 -3.88
CA PRO A 341 16.26 3.83 -4.12
C PRO A 341 16.55 3.63 -5.61
N MET A 342 17.81 3.31 -5.92
CA MET A 342 18.32 2.98 -7.25
C MET A 342 19.34 1.85 -7.13
N GLN A 343 19.15 0.79 -7.90
CA GLN A 343 20.09 -0.32 -7.93
C GLN A 343 21.21 -0.04 -8.94
N ILE A 344 22.46 -0.15 -8.49
CA ILE A 344 23.66 -0.01 -9.31
C ILE A 344 24.39 -1.34 -9.33
N VAL A 345 24.60 -1.91 -10.51
CA VAL A 345 25.23 -3.22 -10.69
C VAL A 345 26.59 -3.07 -11.36
N VAL A 346 27.64 -3.29 -10.59
CA VAL A 346 29.03 -3.31 -11.05
C VAL A 346 29.43 -4.76 -11.26
N ALA A 347 29.58 -5.17 -12.51
CA ALA A 347 29.97 -6.52 -12.86
C ALA A 347 30.95 -6.47 -14.03
N ASP A 348 32.11 -7.11 -13.90
CA ASP A 348 33.13 -7.23 -14.93
C ASP A 348 32.74 -8.26 -15.99
N PRO A 349 33.35 -8.22 -17.19
CA PRO A 349 33.14 -9.25 -18.19
C PRO A 349 33.51 -10.64 -17.63
N GLY A 350 32.60 -11.60 -17.77
CA GLY A 350 32.70 -12.96 -17.24
C GLY A 350 31.99 -13.19 -15.91
N THR A 351 31.60 -12.12 -15.20
CA THR A 351 30.85 -12.23 -13.94
C THR A 351 29.42 -12.68 -14.17
N ILE A 352 28.93 -13.54 -13.29
CA ILE A 352 27.54 -13.98 -13.27
C ILE A 352 26.71 -12.91 -12.56
N VAL A 353 25.70 -12.39 -13.25
CA VAL A 353 24.67 -11.53 -12.64
C VAL A 353 23.54 -12.46 -12.20
N TYR A 354 23.38 -12.63 -10.89
CA TYR A 354 22.36 -13.48 -10.30
C TYR A 354 21.21 -12.62 -9.79
N ILE A 355 20.00 -12.80 -10.33
CA ILE A 355 18.79 -12.16 -9.82
C ILE A 355 18.24 -13.00 -8.69
N ASP A 356 18.23 -12.42 -7.49
CA ASP A 356 17.60 -12.99 -6.32
C ASP A 356 16.14 -12.55 -6.26
N ASP A 357 15.27 -13.45 -6.72
CA ASP A 357 13.81 -13.33 -6.66
C ASP A 357 13.23 -14.54 -5.94
N ASP A 358 13.73 -14.79 -4.72
CA ASP A 358 13.42 -16.02 -3.98
C ASP A 358 12.51 -15.84 -2.76
N GLY A 359 12.06 -14.63 -2.41
CA GLY A 359 11.24 -14.43 -1.21
C GLY A 359 12.03 -14.37 0.12
N GLY A 360 13.36 -14.30 0.08
CA GLY A 360 14.24 -14.24 1.25
C GLY A 360 14.61 -15.62 1.82
N PHE A 361 14.65 -16.66 0.98
CA PHE A 361 15.01 -18.03 1.39
C PHE A 361 16.53 -18.31 1.34
N ALA A 362 17.35 -17.28 1.12
CA ALA A 362 18.81 -17.34 1.13
C ALA A 362 19.40 -18.33 0.10
N PHE A 363 18.71 -18.56 -1.02
CA PHE A 363 19.23 -19.40 -2.10
C PHE A 363 20.40 -18.74 -2.83
N ASP A 364 20.46 -17.41 -2.80
CA ASP A 364 21.58 -16.61 -3.25
C ASP A 364 22.89 -17.04 -2.57
N GLU A 365 22.89 -17.27 -1.25
CA GLU A 365 24.08 -17.72 -0.51
C GLU A 365 24.63 -19.05 -1.04
N LEU A 366 23.73 -20.00 -1.35
CA LEU A 366 24.11 -21.32 -1.88
C LEU A 366 24.65 -21.23 -3.31
N PHE A 367 24.06 -20.36 -4.13
CA PHE A 367 24.52 -20.11 -5.50
C PHE A 367 25.89 -19.40 -5.51
N GLN A 368 26.06 -18.37 -4.68
CA GLN A 368 27.33 -17.68 -4.48
C GLN A 368 28.43 -18.66 -4.05
N TRP A 369 28.17 -19.49 -3.04
CA TRP A 369 29.13 -20.51 -2.58
C TRP A 369 29.54 -21.49 -3.70
N SER A 370 28.59 -21.85 -4.56
CA SER A 370 28.85 -22.71 -5.72
C SER A 370 29.72 -22.01 -6.76
N CYS A 371 29.50 -20.71 -7.01
CA CYS A 371 30.32 -19.89 -7.88
C CYS A 371 31.74 -19.74 -7.34
N GLU A 372 31.89 -19.43 -6.06
CA GLU A 372 33.19 -19.34 -5.38
C GLU A 372 33.98 -20.66 -5.50
N THR A 373 33.31 -21.80 -5.25
CA THR A 373 33.92 -23.13 -5.38
C THR A 373 34.37 -23.43 -6.82
N ALA A 374 33.66 -22.90 -7.82
CA ALA A 374 33.99 -23.03 -9.23
C ALA A 374 35.02 -21.98 -9.72
N GLY A 375 35.41 -21.01 -8.89
CA GLY A 375 36.27 -19.89 -9.29
C GLY A 375 35.60 -18.91 -10.24
N LEU A 376 34.28 -18.74 -10.11
CA LEU A 376 33.46 -17.81 -10.88
C LEU A 376 33.03 -16.64 -9.99
N ASN A 377 33.14 -15.42 -10.51
CA ASN A 377 32.61 -14.24 -9.83
C ASN A 377 31.09 -14.20 -10.00
N CYS A 378 30.39 -13.76 -8.95
CA CYS A 378 28.95 -13.61 -8.96
C CYS A 378 28.56 -12.33 -8.22
N VAL A 379 27.68 -11.54 -8.86
CA VAL A 379 27.03 -10.37 -8.27
C VAL A 379 25.55 -10.67 -8.13
N VAL A 380 25.02 -10.54 -6.91
CA VAL A 380 23.61 -10.78 -6.59
C VAL A 380 22.84 -9.48 -6.67
N VAL A 381 21.77 -9.48 -7.47
CA VAL A 381 20.89 -8.36 -7.75
C VAL A 381 19.53 -8.66 -7.13
N ASP A 382 19.13 -7.83 -6.16
CA ASP A 382 17.84 -7.90 -5.50
C ASP A 382 16.69 -7.54 -6.45
N ALA A 383 15.79 -8.48 -6.70
CA ALA A 383 14.67 -8.31 -7.64
C ALA A 383 13.53 -7.42 -7.13
N ARG A 384 13.55 -7.02 -5.85
CA ARG A 384 12.57 -6.08 -5.25
C ARG A 384 12.82 -4.63 -5.64
N ARG A 385 13.92 -4.36 -6.34
CA ARG A 385 14.27 -3.03 -6.84
C ARG A 385 14.28 -3.08 -8.37
N PRO A 386 14.11 -1.93 -9.04
CA PRO A 386 14.29 -1.89 -10.48
C PRO A 386 15.66 -2.48 -10.84
N LEU A 387 15.65 -3.54 -11.67
CA LEU A 387 16.86 -4.32 -11.97
C LEU A 387 17.99 -3.47 -12.57
N CYS A 388 17.62 -2.40 -13.27
CA CYS A 388 18.54 -1.45 -13.90
C CYS A 388 19.61 -2.11 -14.80
N LEU A 389 19.28 -3.29 -15.36
CA LEU A 389 20.13 -4.04 -16.27
C LEU A 389 19.90 -3.61 -17.73
N PRO A 390 20.92 -3.68 -18.59
CA PRO A 390 20.78 -3.37 -20.02
C PRO A 390 19.96 -4.45 -20.73
N ASP A 391 19.38 -4.09 -21.88
CA ASP A 391 18.59 -5.01 -22.71
C ASP A 391 19.41 -6.16 -23.32
N SER A 392 20.74 -6.17 -23.22
CA SER A 392 21.54 -7.38 -23.44
C SER A 392 22.97 -7.22 -22.93
N PHE A 393 23.61 -8.35 -22.66
CA PHE A 393 25.07 -8.45 -22.57
C PHE A 393 25.51 -9.82 -23.11
N ASN A 394 26.61 -9.84 -23.88
CA ASN A 394 27.15 -11.04 -24.52
C ASN A 394 28.39 -11.60 -23.80
N ASP A 395 28.92 -10.83 -22.87
CA ASP A 395 30.17 -11.08 -22.15
C ASP A 395 29.94 -11.46 -20.68
N ARG A 396 28.67 -11.61 -20.24
CA ARG A 396 28.25 -12.00 -18.89
C ARG A 396 27.11 -13.01 -18.97
N LEU A 397 26.83 -13.70 -17.87
CA LEU A 397 25.70 -14.63 -17.75
C LEU A 397 24.65 -14.05 -16.81
N LEU A 398 23.39 -14.04 -17.22
CA LEU A 398 22.27 -13.75 -16.34
C LEU A 398 21.73 -15.07 -15.78
N ALA A 399 21.81 -15.25 -14.47
CA ALA A 399 21.12 -16.31 -13.75
C ALA A 399 19.93 -15.67 -13.01
N TRP A 400 18.75 -16.28 -13.08
CA TRP A 400 17.57 -15.78 -12.37
C TRP A 400 16.97 -16.91 -11.56
N ASN A 401 16.90 -16.72 -10.25
CA ASN A 401 16.19 -17.63 -9.38
C ASN A 401 14.73 -17.20 -9.24
N THR A 402 13.80 -18.01 -9.73
CA THR A 402 12.36 -17.72 -9.64
C THR A 402 11.67 -18.58 -8.60
N SER A 403 12.41 -19.08 -7.62
CA SER A 403 11.88 -20.01 -6.63
C SER A 403 11.03 -19.31 -5.60
N ARG A 404 9.72 -19.52 -5.61
CA ARG A 404 8.80 -18.84 -4.68
C ARG A 404 9.07 -17.33 -4.69
N SER A 405 8.96 -16.73 -5.87
CA SER A 405 9.25 -15.31 -6.06
C SER A 405 8.53 -14.47 -5.02
N TRP A 406 9.11 -13.30 -4.70
CA TRP A 406 8.54 -12.37 -3.74
C TRP A 406 7.08 -12.04 -4.05
N ASN A 407 6.70 -12.17 -5.32
CA ASN A 407 5.39 -11.84 -5.88
C ASN A 407 4.57 -13.06 -6.33
N ASP A 408 4.99 -14.29 -6.01
CA ASP A 408 4.47 -15.59 -6.52
C ASP A 408 4.55 -15.78 -8.06
N THR A 409 4.63 -14.68 -8.83
CA THR A 409 4.91 -14.61 -10.26
C THR A 409 6.00 -13.55 -10.54
N LEU A 410 6.47 -13.45 -11.79
CA LEU A 410 7.26 -12.29 -12.22
C LEU A 410 6.36 -11.05 -12.24
N LEU A 411 6.91 -9.89 -11.90
CA LEU A 411 6.26 -8.60 -12.08
C LEU A 411 6.16 -8.27 -13.59
N PRO A 412 5.16 -7.51 -14.04
CA PRO A 412 5.05 -7.10 -15.45
C PRO A 412 6.32 -6.45 -16.01
N GLU A 413 7.01 -5.64 -15.19
CA GLU A 413 8.28 -4.98 -15.56
C GLU A 413 9.44 -5.98 -15.70
N GLN A 414 9.45 -7.03 -14.88
CA GLN A 414 10.41 -8.13 -14.97
C GLN A 414 10.14 -9.00 -16.21
N GLU A 415 8.88 -9.27 -16.53
CA GLU A 415 8.47 -9.95 -17.76
C GLU A 415 8.90 -9.14 -19.00
N GLU A 416 8.66 -7.83 -18.99
CA GLU A 416 9.04 -6.93 -20.08
C GLU A 416 10.57 -6.89 -20.24
N PHE A 417 11.31 -6.78 -19.14
CA PHE A 417 12.76 -6.85 -19.16
C PHE A 417 13.25 -8.18 -19.75
N LEU A 418 12.71 -9.32 -19.30
CA LEU A 418 13.10 -10.63 -19.82
C LEU A 418 12.82 -10.77 -21.32
N ALA A 419 11.67 -10.29 -21.78
CA ALA A 419 11.33 -10.27 -23.19
C ALA A 419 12.36 -9.45 -24.00
N ARG A 420 12.63 -8.20 -23.58
CA ARG A 420 13.64 -7.34 -24.22
C ARG A 420 15.04 -7.98 -24.17
N PHE A 421 15.39 -8.60 -23.04
CA PHE A 421 16.70 -9.22 -22.81
C PHE A 421 16.96 -10.38 -23.79
N LEU A 422 15.98 -11.27 -23.92
CA LEU A 422 16.07 -12.43 -24.80
C LEU A 422 16.00 -12.03 -26.28
N ASP A 423 15.13 -11.07 -26.64
CA ASP A 423 15.00 -10.58 -28.02
C ASP A 423 16.29 -9.95 -28.55
N ASN A 424 17.09 -9.34 -27.67
CA ASN A 424 18.38 -8.75 -28.00
C ASN A 424 19.58 -9.73 -27.87
N GLY A 425 19.29 -11.04 -27.77
CA GLY A 425 20.30 -12.10 -27.79
C GLY A 425 20.95 -12.40 -26.44
N GLY A 426 20.40 -11.83 -25.36
CA GLY A 426 20.78 -12.16 -24.00
C GLY A 426 20.60 -13.66 -23.70
N ARG A 427 21.42 -14.18 -22.79
CA ARG A 427 21.38 -15.58 -22.36
C ARG A 427 21.00 -15.65 -20.90
N LEU A 428 19.93 -16.39 -20.64
CA LEU A 428 19.31 -16.54 -19.34
C LEU A 428 19.45 -17.98 -18.86
N LEU A 429 19.91 -18.15 -17.62
CA LEU A 429 19.82 -19.39 -16.87
C LEU A 429 18.71 -19.22 -15.81
N MET A 430 17.58 -19.89 -16.02
CA MET A 430 16.51 -19.95 -15.02
C MET A 430 16.81 -21.06 -14.03
N ILE A 431 16.66 -20.75 -12.74
CA ILE A 431 16.92 -21.69 -11.65
C ILE A 431 15.65 -21.80 -10.81
N SER A 432 15.26 -23.04 -10.53
CA SER A 432 14.27 -23.44 -9.53
C SER A 432 14.91 -24.53 -8.67
N PRO A 433 14.81 -24.47 -7.33
CA PRO A 433 15.33 -25.46 -6.40
C PRO A 433 14.46 -26.72 -6.30
N ASP A 434 13.23 -26.71 -6.83
CA ASP A 434 12.48 -27.92 -7.21
C ASP A 434 12.95 -28.43 -8.58
#